data_AF-A0A4U6CCT9-F1
#
_entry.id   AF-A0A4U6CCT9-F1
#
_cell.length_a   1.000
_cell.length_b   1.000
_cell.length_c   1.000
_cell.angle_alpha   90.00
_cell.angle_beta   90.00
_cell.angle_gamma   90.00
#
_symmetry.space_group_name_H-M   'P 1'
#
loop_
_entity.id
_entity.type
_entity.pdbx_description
1 polymer ?
#
loop_
_entity_poly.entity_id
_entity_poly.type
_entity_poly.pdbx_seq_one_letter_code
_entity_poly.pdbx_strand_id
1 'polypeptide(L)'
;MNRILAETLTALNGVIAIAIVIGAAFMGYRLFSGSPFGVFFGAAIGLLIAALSCGVIAYLVLIERHLAKLAGVSRDEDIPASTRREPRL
;
A
#
# COMPACT_ATOMS: atom_id res chain seq x y z
N MET A 1 -7.67 -1.88 14.23
CA MET A 1 -7.23 -1.37 12.91
C MET A 1 -7.86 -0.01 12.73
N ASN A 2 -7.05 1.03 12.51
CA ASN A 2 -7.57 2.38 12.35
C ASN A 2 -8.33 2.46 11.00
N ARG A 3 -9.66 2.44 11.04
CA ARG A 3 -10.54 2.43 9.85
C ARG A 3 -10.23 3.59 8.91
N ILE A 4 -9.82 4.71 9.50
CA ILE A 4 -9.39 5.93 8.83
C ILE A 4 -8.17 5.69 7.93
N LEU A 5 -7.18 4.90 8.36
CA LEU A 5 -6.00 4.62 7.54
C LEU A 5 -6.35 3.78 6.29
N ALA A 6 -7.26 2.83 6.42
CA ALA A 6 -7.67 2.01 5.28
C ALA A 6 -8.44 2.85 4.26
N GLU A 7 -9.32 3.73 4.73
CA GLU A 7 -10.18 4.56 3.89
C GLU A 7 -9.40 5.66 3.17
N THR A 8 -8.43 6.29 3.84
CA THR A 8 -7.53 7.26 3.20
C THR A 8 -6.63 6.61 2.16
N LEU A 9 -6.12 5.40 2.42
CA LEU A 9 -5.26 4.70 1.48
C LEU A 9 -6.02 4.29 0.21
N THR A 10 -7.26 3.82 0.33
CA THR A 10 -8.12 3.50 -0.82
C THR A 10 -8.38 4.75 -1.67
N ALA A 11 -8.72 5.88 -1.03
CA ALA A 11 -8.93 7.14 -1.73
C ALA A 11 -7.65 7.61 -2.43
N LEU A 12 -6.51 7.61 -1.73
CA LEU A 12 -5.23 8.04 -2.27
C LEU A 12 -4.79 7.16 -3.45
N ASN A 13 -4.96 5.84 -3.33
CA ASN A 13 -4.61 4.88 -4.37
C ASN A 13 -5.43 5.12 -5.66
N GLY A 14 -6.73 5.39 -5.53
CA GLY A 14 -7.58 5.76 -6.65
C GLY A 14 -7.12 7.07 -7.32
N VAL A 15 -6.80 8.09 -6.53
CA VAL A 15 -6.32 9.39 -7.03
C VAL A 15 -4.98 9.24 -7.78
N ILE A 16 -4.05 8.46 -7.21
CA ILE A 16 -2.75 8.18 -7.84
C ILE A 16 -2.93 7.43 -9.16
N ALA A 17 -3.81 6.42 -9.19
CA ALA A 17 -4.09 5.67 -10.42
C ALA A 17 -4.62 6.59 -11.52
N ILE A 18 -5.59 7.45 -11.20
CA ILE A 18 -6.15 8.43 -12.15
C ILE A 18 -5.05 9.39 -12.64
N ALA A 19 -4.22 9.91 -11.75
CA ALA A 19 -3.14 10.82 -12.11
C ALA A 19 -2.12 10.17 -13.07
N ILE A 20 -1.74 8.91 -12.80
CA ILE A 20 -0.83 8.14 -13.67
C ILE A 20 -1.45 7.92 -15.05
N VAL A 21 -2.71 7.49 -15.13
CA VAL A 21 -3.39 7.22 -16.40
C VAL A 21 -3.52 8.50 -17.24
N ILE A 22 -3.93 9.61 -16.63
CA ILE A 22 -4.05 10.90 -17.33
C ILE A 22 -2.68 11.39 -17.80
N GLY A 23 -1.65 11.30 -16.95
CA GLY A 23 -0.29 11.68 -17.30
C GLY A 23 0.28 10.85 -18.46
N ALA A 24 0.08 9.53 -18.43
CA ALA A 24 0.51 8.63 -19.49
C ALA A 24 -0.25 8.85 -20.80
N ALA A 25 -1.56 9.10 -20.74
CA ALA A 25 -2.38 9.46 -21.90
C ALA A 25 -1.91 10.77 -22.54
N PHE A 26 -1.61 11.79 -21.74
CA PHE A 26 -1.07 13.07 -22.21
C PHE A 26 0.33 12.92 -22.81
N MET A 27 1.20 12.12 -22.17
CA MET A 27 2.52 11.80 -22.71
C MET A 27 2.41 11.08 -24.06
N GLY A 28 1.50 10.11 -24.16
CA GLY A 28 1.22 9.39 -25.40
C GLY A 28 0.71 10.29 -26.53
N TYR A 29 -0.16 11.26 -26.21
CA TYR A 29 -0.60 12.30 -27.15
C TYR A 29 0.59 13.10 -27.69
N ARG A 30 1.50 13.53 -26.82
CA ARG A 30 2.71 14.29 -27.22
C ARG A 30 3.66 13.45 -28.06
N LEU A 31 3.84 12.18 -27.73
CA LEU A 31 4.77 11.28 -28.42
C LEU A 31 4.32 10.96 -29.85
N PHE A 32 3.01 10.90 -30.10
CA PHE A 32 2.43 10.68 -31.42
C PHE A 32 1.94 11.97 -32.11
N SER A 33 2.60 13.11 -31.85
CA SER A 33 2.33 14.39 -32.53
C SER A 33 0.87 14.85 -32.48
N GLY A 34 0.16 14.54 -31.39
CA GLY A 34 -1.24 14.89 -31.20
C GLY A 34 -2.24 13.90 -31.82
N SER A 35 -1.80 12.72 -32.24
CA SER A 35 -2.71 11.68 -32.71
C SER A 35 -3.57 11.13 -31.56
N PRO A 36 -4.88 10.93 -31.75
CA PRO A 36 -5.73 10.25 -30.78
C PRO A 36 -5.25 8.82 -30.49
N PHE A 37 -4.57 8.19 -31.45
CA PHE A 37 -3.98 6.85 -31.27
C PHE A 37 -2.93 6.83 -30.15
N GLY A 38 -2.17 7.94 -30.00
CA GLY A 38 -1.20 8.10 -28.92
C GLY A 38 -1.84 8.19 -27.55
N VAL A 39 -3.04 8.78 -27.45
CA VAL A 39 -3.81 8.84 -26.19
C VAL A 39 -4.19 7.44 -25.75
N PHE A 40 -4.76 6.63 -26.64
CA PHE A 40 -5.16 5.25 -26.32
C PHE A 40 -3.96 4.37 -25.96
N PHE A 41 -2.87 4.47 -26.72
CA PHE A 41 -1.66 3.69 -26.45
C PHE A 41 -1.00 4.10 -25.13
N GLY A 42 -0.89 5.41 -24.88
CA GLY A 42 -0.38 5.96 -23.63
C GLY A 42 -1.25 5.62 -22.43
N ALA A 43 -2.58 5.70 -22.58
CA ALA A 43 -3.53 5.30 -21.53
C ALA A 43 -3.45 3.80 -21.23
N ALA A 44 -3.31 2.94 -22.24
CA ALA A 44 -3.20 1.48 -22.05
C ALA A 44 -1.92 1.10 -21.28
N ILE A 45 -0.78 1.69 -21.64
CA ILE A 45 0.49 1.49 -20.92
C ILE A 45 0.41 2.11 -19.51
N GLY A 46 -0.14 3.32 -19.39
CA GLY A 46 -0.36 3.98 -18.11
C GLY A 46 -1.23 3.17 -17.16
N LEU A 47 -2.28 2.53 -17.67
CA LEU A 47 -3.16 1.66 -16.91
C LEU A 47 -2.42 0.43 -16.40
N LEU A 48 -1.57 -0.19 -17.22
CA LEU A 48 -0.71 -1.31 -16.79
C LEU A 48 0.20 -0.90 -15.64
N ILE A 49 0.88 0.24 -15.77
CA ILE A 49 1.78 0.78 -14.73
C ILE A 49 1.00 1.11 -13.45
N ALA A 50 -0.16 1.74 -13.57
CA ALA A 50 -1.03 2.08 -12.44
C ALA A 50 -1.54 0.83 -11.72
N ALA A 51 -1.92 -0.22 -12.45
CA ALA A 51 -2.37 -1.47 -11.86
C ALA A 51 -1.24 -2.17 -11.08
N LEU A 52 -0.03 -2.19 -11.63
CA LEU A 52 1.14 -2.74 -10.95
C LEU A 52 1.48 -1.97 -9.68
N SER A 53 1.54 -0.63 -9.75
CA SER A 53 1.85 0.20 -8.57
C SER A 53 0.78 0.08 -7.49
N CYS A 54 -0.51 0.11 -7.86
CA CYS A 54 -1.63 -0.10 -6.93
C CYS A 54 -1.56 -1.48 -6.26
N GLY A 55 -1.24 -2.52 -7.02
CA GLY A 55 -1.12 -3.89 -6.51
C GLY A 55 0.03 -4.03 -5.51
N VAL A 56 1.18 -3.43 -5.79
CA VAL A 56 2.35 -3.44 -4.87
C VAL A 56 2.02 -2.74 -3.55
N ILE A 57 1.35 -1.58 -3.59
CA ILE A 57 0.97 -0.85 -2.38
C ILE A 57 0.00 -1.68 -1.53
N ALA A 58 -1.02 -2.29 -2.16
CA ALA A 58 -1.96 -3.16 -1.46
C ALA A 58 -1.26 -4.38 -0.83
N TYR A 59 -0.27 -4.95 -1.52
CA TYR A 59 0.50 -6.08 -1.02
C TYR A 59 1.37 -5.71 0.20
N LEU A 60 2.02 -4.54 0.18
CA LEU A 60 2.81 -4.06 1.32
C LEU A 60 1.94 -3.82 2.57
N VAL A 61 0.72 -3.31 2.40
CA VAL A 61 -0.24 -3.11 3.50
C VAL A 61 -0.67 -4.44 4.12
N LEU A 62 -0.82 -5.50 3.31
CA LEU A 62 -1.10 -6.84 3.82
C LEU A 62 0.09 -7.38 4.62
N ILE A 63 1.32 -7.18 4.12
CA ILE A 63 2.55 -7.57 4.81
C ILE A 63 2.65 -6.89 6.18
N GLU A 64 2.41 -5.58 6.28
CA GLU A 64 2.43 -4.86 7.56
C GLU A 64 1.47 -5.48 8.59
N ARG A 65 0.28 -5.91 8.17
CA ARG A 65 -0.69 -6.54 9.06
C ARG A 65 -0.19 -7.88 9.58
N HIS A 66 0.50 -8.66 8.75
CA HIS A 66 1.13 -9.91 9.16
C HIS A 66 2.33 -9.68 10.08
N LEU A 67 3.20 -8.71 9.77
CA LEU A 67 4.32 -8.35 10.64
C LEU A 67 3.85 -7.80 11.99
N ALA A 68 2.83 -6.95 12.02
CA ALA A 68 2.25 -6.46 13.28
C ALA A 68 1.68 -7.59 14.13
N LYS A 69 1.11 -8.64 13.49
CA LYS A 69 0.63 -9.84 14.17
C LYS A 69 1.77 -10.70 14.72
N LEU A 70 2.89 -10.80 13.99
CA LEU A 70 4.09 -11.53 14.43
C LEU A 70 4.85 -10.79 15.54
N ALA A 71 4.99 -9.46 15.43
CA ALA A 71 5.61 -8.61 16.45
C ALA A 71 4.76 -8.51 17.74
N GLY A 72 3.46 -8.76 17.64
CA GLY A 72 2.56 -8.91 18.79
C GLY A 72 2.81 -10.17 19.64
N VAL A 73 3.68 -11.08 19.20
CA VAL A 73 4.14 -12.27 19.96
C VAL A 73 5.49 -12.01 20.65
N SER A 74 6.12 -10.86 20.43
CA SER A 74 7.45 -10.53 20.98
C SER A 74 7.43 -9.56 22.17
N ARG A 75 6.24 -9.21 22.70
CA ARG A 75 6.07 -8.25 23.79
C ARG A 75 5.46 -8.84 25.07
N ASP A 76 5.58 -10.15 25.26
CA ASP A 76 5.11 -10.82 26.47
C ASP A 76 6.17 -11.77 27.08
N GLU A 77 7.45 -11.45 26.87
CA GLU A 77 8.54 -12.11 27.60
C GLU A 77 9.46 -11.07 28.25
N ASP A 78 8.85 -10.04 28.84
CA ASP A 78 9.50 -9.12 29.79
C ASP A 78 8.76 -9.11 31.13
N ILE A 79 8.38 -10.28 31.66
CA ILE A 79 8.17 -10.45 33.11
C ILE A 79 8.89 -11.70 33.64
N PRO A 80 10.23 -11.63 33.85
CA PRO A 80 10.90 -12.48 34.81
C PRO A 80 11.13 -11.71 36.11
N ALA A 81 10.09 -11.44 36.90
CA ALA A 81 10.28 -11.04 38.29
C ALA A 81 8.99 -11.14 39.12
N SER A 82 9.00 -12.02 40.12
CA SER A 82 8.54 -11.75 41.51
C SER A 82 7.64 -12.76 42.21
N THR A 83 7.45 -14.00 41.73
CA THR A 83 6.77 -15.04 42.54
C THR A 83 7.74 -15.97 43.30
N ARG A 84 8.87 -15.44 43.80
CA ARG A 84 9.58 -16.06 44.93
C ARG A 84 9.02 -15.50 46.23
N ARG A 85 7.84 -16.00 46.63
CA ARG A 85 7.29 -15.76 47.98
C ARG A 85 7.94 -16.79 48.91
N GLU A 86 8.78 -16.33 49.81
CA GLU A 86 9.43 -17.17 50.82
C GLU A 86 8.40 -17.87 51.73
N PRO A 87 8.70 -19.08 52.23
CA PRO A 87 7.88 -19.72 53.24
C PRO A 87 8.03 -18.95 54.55
N ARG A 88 6.94 -18.36 55.03
CA ARG A 88 6.89 -17.83 56.40
C ARG A 88 6.51 -18.97 57.34
N LEU A 89 7.34 -19.10 58.37
CA LEU A 89 7.36 -20.02 59.52
C LEU A 89 6.02 -20.65 59.90
#